data_AF-A0A534DK02-F1
#
_entry.id   AF-A0A534DK02-F1
#
_cell.length_a   1.000
_cell.length_b   1.000
_cell.length_c   1.000
_cell.angle_alpha   90.00
_cell.angle_beta   90.00
_cell.angle_gamma   90.00
#
_symmetry.space_group_name_H-M   'P 1'
#
loop_
_entity.id
_entity.type
_entity.pdbx_description
1 polymer ?
#
loop_
_entity_poly.entity_id
_entity_poly.type
_entity_poly.pdbx_seq_one_letter_code
_entity_poly.pdbx_strand_id
1 'polypeptide(L)' 'ALGIAEDPVSGNAHGLLGAYLAQLRLLDRSGDRVRFSGIQGASLHRPGRVEVELEFKGEALGSVWISGQAVSIFETEMEF' A
#
# COMPACT_ATOMS: atom_id res chain seq x y z
N ALA A 1 0.28 -1.43 -15.59
CA ALA A 1 0.89 -2.61 -16.23
C ALA A 1 0.46 -2.70 -17.69
N LEU A 2 1.12 -3.55 -18.48
CA LEU A 2 0.68 -4.15 -19.76
C LEU A 2 -0.83 -4.00 -20.08
N GLY A 3 -1.25 -2.87 -20.65
CA GLY A 3 -2.64 -2.65 -21.09
C GLY A 3 -3.66 -2.18 -20.03
N ILE A 4 -3.26 -1.88 -18.80
CA ILE A 4 -4.15 -1.29 -17.77
C ILE A 4 -4.05 0.23 -17.83
N ALA A 5 -5.18 0.90 -18.07
CA ALA A 5 -5.26 2.37 -18.13
C ALA A 5 -4.95 3.02 -16.77
N GLU A 6 -5.58 2.54 -15.70
CA GLU A 6 -5.31 2.95 -14.32
C GLU A 6 -5.67 1.82 -13.35
N ASP A 7 -4.84 1.63 -12.32
CA ASP A 7 -5.08 0.69 -11.22
C ASP A 7 -5.80 1.42 -10.08
N PRO A 8 -6.98 0.95 -9.59
CA PRO A 8 -7.70 1.61 -8.52
C PRO A 8 -6.92 1.75 -7.22
N VAL A 9 -6.19 0.71 -6.82
CA VAL A 9 -5.42 0.70 -5.57
C VAL A 9 -4.19 -0.17 -5.77
N SER A 10 -3.02 0.46 -5.84
CA SER A 10 -1.77 -0.23 -6.15
C SER A 10 -0.93 -0.42 -4.91
N GLY A 11 -0.94 -1.64 -4.35
CA GLY A 11 -0.21 -1.94 -3.12
C GLY A 11 1.31 -1.75 -3.25
N ASN A 12 1.88 -2.11 -4.39
CA ASN A 12 3.32 -1.92 -4.66
C ASN A 12 3.69 -0.43 -4.71
N ALA A 13 2.84 0.42 -5.29
CA ALA A 13 3.07 1.86 -5.38
C ALA A 13 3.06 2.50 -3.99
N HIS A 14 2.10 2.12 -3.14
CA HIS A 14 2.03 2.61 -1.76
C HIS A 14 3.21 2.14 -0.90
N GLY A 15 3.61 0.87 -1.03
CA GLY A 15 4.79 0.35 -0.32
C GLY A 15 6.07 1.09 -0.70
N LEU A 16 6.29 1.29 -2.01
CA LEU A 16 7.46 2.02 -2.51
C LEU A 16 7.42 3.52 -2.18
N LEU A 17 6.24 4.15 -2.23
CA LEU A 17 6.05 5.52 -1.78
C LEU A 17 6.45 5.67 -0.31
N GLY A 18 6.04 4.73 0.54
CA GLY A 18 6.45 4.70 1.94
C GLY A 18 7.97 4.65 2.11
N ALA A 19 8.63 3.71 1.44
CA ALA A 19 10.08 3.60 1.47
C ALA A 19 10.77 4.89 1.01
N TYR A 20 10.27 5.50 -0.06
CA TYR A 20 10.82 6.74 -0.62
C TYR A 20 10.65 7.94 0.31
N LEU A 21 9.46 8.13 0.88
CA LEU A 21 9.20 9.21 1.83
C LEU A 21 10.03 9.06 3.12
N ALA A 22 10.22 7.83 3.59
CA ALA A 22 11.05 7.58 4.77
C ALA A 22 12.54 7.82 4.49
N GLN A 23 13.03 7.50 3.28
CA GLN A 23 14.40 7.85 2.86
C GLN A 23 14.62 9.37 2.84
N LEU A 24 13.61 10.15 2.45
CA LEU A 24 13.63 11.61 2.49
C LEU A 24 13.40 12.20 3.89
N ARG A 25 13.21 11.36 4.91
CA ARG A 25 12.87 11.75 6.30
C ARG A 25 11.61 12.63 6.38
N LEU A 26 10.63 12.36 5.52
CA LEU A 26 9.35 13.07 5.45
C LEU A 26 8.23 12.38 6.25
N LEU A 27 8.52 11.23 6.86
CA LEU A 27 7.59 10.51 7.72
C LEU A 27 8.14 10.46 9.13
N ASP A 28 7.27 10.72 10.10
CA ASP A 28 7.61 10.59 11.51
C ASP A 28 7.86 9.13 11.85
N ARG A 29 9.00 8.88 12.50
CA ARG A 29 9.42 7.55 12.94
C ARG A 29 9.17 7.41 14.44
N SER A 30 8.48 6.33 14.81
CA SER A 30 8.23 5.94 16.19
C SER A 30 9.08 4.72 16.54
N GLY A 31 10.21 4.95 17.23
CA GLY A 31 11.20 3.89 17.49
C GLY A 31 11.77 3.37 16.17
N ASP A 32 11.58 2.09 15.86
CA ASP A 32 12.04 1.47 14.61
C ASP A 32 10.95 1.36 13.54
N ARG A 33 9.81 2.02 13.74
CA ARG A 33 8.65 1.89 12.84
C ARG A 33 8.16 3.21 12.28
N VAL A 34 7.69 3.16 11.05
CA VAL A 34 6.92 4.23 10.40
C VAL A 34 5.60 3.63 9.93
N ARG A 35 4.50 4.36 10.11
CA ARG A 35 3.17 3.95 9.64
C ARG A 35 2.48 5.13 8.96
N PHE A 36 1.82 4.85 7.85
CA PHE A 36 0.89 5.79 7.23
C PHE A 36 -0.18 5.04 6.44
N SER A 37 -1.23 5.78 6.08
CA SER A 37 -2.31 5.30 5.24
C SER A 37 -2.30 6.03 3.90
N GLY A 38 -2.30 5.28 2.81
CA GLY A 38 -2.51 5.79 1.46
C GLY A 38 -3.94 5.58 0.97
N ILE A 39 -4.42 6.49 0.12
CA ILE A 39 -5.73 6.40 -0.53
C ILE A 39 -5.53 6.60 -2.04
N GLN A 40 -6.15 5.74 -2.85
CA GLN A 40 -6.10 5.80 -4.32
C GLN A 40 -7.47 5.42 -4.91
N GLY A 41 -7.70 5.79 -6.17
CA GLY A 41 -8.86 5.32 -6.94
C GLY A 41 -10.10 6.22 -6.84
N ALA A 42 -10.00 7.39 -6.20
CA ALA A 42 -11.09 8.35 -6.10
C ALA A 42 -11.60 8.80 -7.49
N SER A 43 -10.70 9.13 -8.41
CA SER A 43 -11.04 9.52 -9.79
C SER A 43 -11.72 8.41 -10.60
N LEU A 44 -11.46 7.15 -10.23
CA LEU A 44 -12.08 5.98 -10.83
C LEU A 44 -13.40 5.56 -10.16
N HIS A 45 -13.86 6.30 -9.14
CA HIS A 45 -14.98 5.91 -8.29
C HIS A 45 -14.82 4.53 -7.64
N ARG A 46 -13.56 4.10 -7.44
CA ARG A 46 -13.17 2.85 -6.81
C ARG A 46 -12.15 3.12 -5.71
N PRO A 47 -12.49 3.94 -4.71
CA PRO A 47 -11.55 4.32 -3.68
C PRO A 47 -11.16 3.10 -2.85
N GLY A 48 -9.88 2.99 -2.52
CA GLY A 48 -9.44 2.10 -1.48
C GLY A 48 -8.26 2.66 -0.71
N ARG A 49 -8.01 2.01 0.43
CA ARG A 49 -7.06 2.45 1.45
C ARG A 49 -6.03 1.35 1.65
N VAL A 50 -4.77 1.74 1.74
CA VAL A 50 -3.64 0.84 2.03
C VAL A 50 -2.94 1.35 3.28
N GLU A 51 -2.88 0.52 4.32
CA GLU A 51 -2.02 0.75 5.47
C GLU A 51 -0.61 0.27 5.13
N VAL A 52 0.37 1.14 5.30
CA VAL A 52 1.78 0.83 5.05
C VAL A 52 2.54 0.92 6.37
N GLU A 53 3.28 -0.14 6.68
CA GLU A 53 4.21 -0.20 7.81
C GLU A 53 5.62 -0.44 7.29
N LEU A 54 6.57 0.33 7.80
CA LEU A 54 8.00 0.19 7.53
C LEU A 54 8.70 -0.13 8.84
N GLU A 55 9.62 -1.08 8.82
CA GLU A 55 10.51 -1.37 9.96
C GLU A 55 11.96 -1.14 9.56
N PHE A 56 12.68 -0.48 10.47
CA PHE A 56 14.07 -0.09 10.31
C PHE A 56 14.97 -0.93 11.20
N LYS A 57 16.18 -1.21 10.71
CA LYS A 57 17.28 -1.78 11.50
C LYS A 57 18.37 -0.73 11.59
N GLY A 58 18.32 0.09 12.65
CA GLY A 58 19.11 1.32 12.73
C GLY A 58 18.63 2.33 11.70
N GLU A 59 19.52 2.80 10.82
CA GLU A 59 19.17 3.74 9.74
C GLU A 59 18.67 3.04 8.45
N ALA A 60 18.87 1.73 8.34
CA ALA A 60 18.51 0.99 7.13
C ALA A 60 17.05 0.53 7.17
N LEU A 61 16.33 0.69 6.06
CA LEU A 61 15.01 0.10 5.88
C LEU A 61 15.17 -1.43 5.78
N GLY A 62 14.54 -2.16 6.71
CA GLY A 62 14.60 -3.63 6.75
C GLY A 62 13.45 -4.28 5.99
N SER A 63 12.25 -3.73 6.12
CA SER A 63 11.03 -4.37 5.61
C SER A 63 9.89 -3.38 5.42
N VAL A 64 8.99 -3.76 4.50
CA VAL A 64 7.78 -3.02 4.13
C VAL A 64 6.63 -3.99 4.15
N TRP A 65 5.57 -3.66 4.88
CA TRP A 65 4.30 -4.38 4.85
C TRP A 65 3.20 -3.46 4.37
N ILE A 66 2.31 -4.02 3.56
CA ILE A 66 1.06 -3.39 3.20
C ILE A 66 -0.09 -4.23 3.74
N SER A 67 -1.14 -3.57 4.19
CA SER A 67 -2.36 -4.24 4.61
C SER A 67 -3.59 -3.45 4.18
N GLY A 68 -4.70 -4.14 4.08
CA GLY A 68 -5.98 -3.59 3.65
C GLY A 68 -7.12 -4.49 4.09
N GLN A 69 -8.34 -4.01 3.94
CA GLN A 69 -9.56 -4.79 4.16
C GLN A 69 -10.18 -5.12 2.82
N ALA A 70 -10.89 -6.25 2.75
CA ALA A 70 -11.62 -6.68 1.58
C ALA A 70 -13.05 -7.08 1.98
N VAL A 71 -13.98 -6.99 1.03
CA VAL A 71 -15.37 -7.42 1.20
C VAL A 71 -15.69 -8.39 0.06
N SER A 72 -16.17 -9.58 0.41
CA SER A 72 -16.67 -10.52 -0.59
C SER A 72 -18.02 -10.04 -1.12
N ILE A 73 -18.17 -10.02 -2.45
CA ILE A 73 -19.42 -9.64 -3.11
C ILE A 73 -20.25 -10.87 -3.45
N PHE A 74 -19.61 -11.93 -3.95
CA PHE A 74 -20.24 -13.22 -4.24
C PHE A 74 -19.18 -14.32 -4.30
N GLU A 75 -19.63 -15.56 -4.27
CA GLU A 75 -18.83 -16.77 -4.45
C GLU A 75 -19.62 -17.77 -5.30
N THR A 76 -18.95 -18.51 -6.18
CA THR A 76 -19.57 -19.52 -7.07
C THR A 76 -18.53 -20.54 -7.51
N GLU A 77 -19.00 -21.66 -8.07
CA GLU A 77 -18.17 -22.66 -8.76
C GLU A 77 -18.28 -22.47 -10.29
N MET A 78 -17.22 -22.87 -11.02
CA MET A 78 -17.20 -22.88 -12.49
C MET A 78 -17.16 -24.34 -12.96
N GLU A 79 -18.11 -24.73 -13.81
CA GLU A 79 -18.07 -25.99 -14.54
C GLU A 79 -17.57 -25.73 -15.97
N PHE A 80 -16.73 -26.62 -16.48
CA PHE A 80 -16.08 -26.51 -17.81
C PHE A 80 -16.54 -27.63 -18.73
#